data_AF-A0A392PTV9-F1
#
_entry.id   AF-A0A392PTV9-F1
#
_cell.length_a   1.000
_cell.length_b   1.000
_cell.length_c   1.000
_cell.angle_alpha   90.00
_cell.angle_beta   90.00
_cell.angle_gamma   90.00
#
_symmetry.space_group_name_H-M   'P 1'
#
loop_
_entity.id
_entity.type
_entity.pdbx_description
1 polymer ?
#
loop_
_entity_poly.entity_id
_entity_poly.type
_entity_poly.pdbx_seq_one_letter_code
_entity_poly.pdbx_strand_id
1 'polypeptide(L)'
;KSLASFRFSIYEFHAETNERICFLNVCPDEVIRSLFYNKNNDSLITVSVYATENFSSLKCRSTRIEYIRRAKPDAGFPLFQSESLKWPGFVEFDDVNAKVLTYSAQDRYARSRDQDQVHFSFPD
;
A
#
# COMPACT_ATOMS: atom_id res chain seq x y z
N LYS A 1 -22.34 20.18 -1.68
CA LYS A 1 -22.88 18.84 -1.31
C LYS A 1 -21.77 18.13 -0.55
N SER A 2 -21.93 17.99 0.78
CA SER A 2 -20.99 17.26 1.63
C SER A 2 -21.04 15.79 1.21
N LEU A 3 -20.01 15.33 0.49
CA LEU A 3 -19.82 13.90 0.29
C LEU A 3 -19.41 13.36 1.66
N ALA A 4 -20.33 12.64 2.30
CA ALA A 4 -19.98 11.76 3.39
C ALA A 4 -18.87 10.83 2.87
N SER A 5 -17.63 11.11 3.27
CA SER A 5 -16.51 10.23 2.97
C SER A 5 -16.76 8.96 3.77
N PHE A 6 -17.32 7.93 3.11
CA PHE A 6 -17.39 6.59 3.67
C PHE A 6 -15.96 6.12 3.91
N ARG A 7 -15.53 6.17 5.17
CA ARG A 7 -14.23 5.65 5.59
C ARG A 7 -14.41 4.16 5.84
N PHE A 8 -13.95 3.36 4.88
CA PHE A 8 -13.79 1.93 5.07
C PHE A 8 -12.46 1.71 5.79
N SER A 9 -12.51 1.17 7.00
CA SER A 9 -11.33 0.67 7.69
C SER A 9 -11.10 -0.77 7.29
N ILE A 10 -9.85 -1.10 6.94
CA ILE A 10 -9.47 -2.47 6.62
C ILE A 10 -8.89 -3.11 7.88
N TYR A 11 -9.28 -4.35 8.14
CA TYR A 11 -8.83 -5.14 9.27
C TYR A 11 -8.41 -6.53 8.82
N GLU A 12 -7.53 -7.14 9.62
CA GLU A 12 -7.12 -8.53 9.46
C GLU A 12 -7.80 -9.39 10.53
N PHE A 13 -8.20 -10.62 10.18
CA PHE A 13 -8.83 -11.58 11.07
C PHE A 13 -8.01 -12.85 11.20
N HIS A 14 -8.00 -13.44 12.38
CA HIS A 14 -7.47 -14.78 12.58
C HIS A 14 -8.43 -15.79 11.95
N ALA A 15 -7.94 -16.60 11.01
CA ALA A 15 -8.79 -17.48 10.20
C ALA A 15 -9.60 -18.50 11.03
N GLU A 16 -9.04 -18.99 12.14
CA GLU A 16 -9.70 -20.04 12.94
C GLU A 16 -10.65 -19.49 14.00
N THR A 17 -10.28 -18.37 14.65
CA THR A 17 -11.06 -17.82 15.77
C THR A 17 -12.02 -16.73 15.31
N ASN A 18 -11.84 -16.24 14.07
CA ASN A 18 -12.55 -15.10 13.51
C ASN A 18 -12.42 -13.83 14.39
N GLU A 19 -11.34 -13.75 15.16
CA GLU A 19 -11.02 -12.58 15.98
C GLU A 19 -10.19 -11.58 15.19
N ARG A 20 -10.51 -10.30 15.32
CA ARG A 20 -9.78 -9.23 14.63
C ARG A 20 -8.39 -9.08 15.24
N ILE A 21 -7.37 -9.23 14.40
CA ILE A 21 -5.97 -9.04 14.80
C ILE A 21 -5.68 -7.55 14.95
N CYS A 22 -5.81 -6.78 13.88
CA CYS A 22 -5.55 -5.34 13.89
C CYS A 22 -6.26 -4.60 12.75
N PHE A 23 -6.22 -3.27 12.81
CA PHE A 23 -6.51 -2.41 11.66
C PHE A 23 -5.25 -2.34 10.77
N LEU A 24 -5.43 -2.27 9.45
CA LEU A 24 -4.30 -2.07 8.52
C LEU A 24 -4.01 -0.58 8.26
N ASN A 25 -5.00 0.28 8.45
CA ASN A 25 -4.83 1.73 8.42
C ASN A 25 -3.92 2.15 9.60
N VAL A 26 -2.87 2.92 9.33
CA VAL A 26 -1.93 3.41 10.35
C VAL A 26 -2.26 4.82 10.82
N CYS A 27 -3.04 5.57 10.03
CA CYS A 27 -3.44 6.93 10.37
C CYS A 27 -4.94 7.14 10.12
N PRO A 28 -5.67 7.93 10.94
CA PRO A 28 -7.09 8.17 10.72
C PRO A 28 -7.41 8.84 9.37
N ASP A 29 -6.49 9.61 8.79
CA ASP A 29 -6.69 10.28 7.50
C ASP A 29 -6.23 9.42 6.30
N GLU A 30 -5.75 8.20 6.55
CA GLU A 30 -5.35 7.23 5.53
C GLU A 30 -6.57 6.50 4.95
N VAL A 31 -6.68 6.49 3.63
CA VAL A 31 -7.65 5.69 2.88
C VAL A 31 -6.89 4.71 1.99
N ILE A 32 -6.97 3.42 2.33
CA ILE A 32 -6.41 2.34 1.52
C ILE A 32 -7.30 2.14 0.29
N ARG A 33 -6.71 2.21 -0.91
CA ARG A 33 -7.39 2.07 -2.20
C ARG A 33 -7.21 0.70 -2.81
N SER A 34 -6.09 0.04 -2.52
CA SER A 34 -5.79 -1.30 -3.01
C SER A 34 -4.87 -2.02 -2.02
N LEU A 35 -4.93 -3.35 -2.06
CA LEU A 35 -4.12 -4.28 -1.30
C LEU A 35 -3.52 -5.29 -2.27
N PHE A 36 -2.27 -5.66 -2.07
CA PHE A 36 -1.60 -6.66 -2.88
C PHE A 36 -0.75 -7.57 -2.00
N TYR A 37 -0.97 -8.88 -2.08
CA TYR A 37 -0.15 -9.85 -1.35
C TYR A 37 1.03 -10.30 -2.22
N ASN A 38 2.23 -9.95 -1.76
CA ASN A 38 3.48 -10.36 -2.38
C ASN A 38 3.95 -11.71 -1.82
N LYS A 39 3.72 -12.77 -2.60
CA LYS A 39 4.11 -14.14 -2.26
C LYS A 39 5.63 -14.34 -2.15
N ASN A 40 6.42 -13.54 -2.86
CA ASN A 40 7.88 -13.74 -2.94
C ASN A 40 8.58 -13.45 -1.60
N ASN A 41 8.05 -12.50 -0.81
CA ASN A 41 8.65 -12.10 0.46
C ASN A 41 7.65 -12.06 1.62
N ASP A 42 6.51 -12.74 1.47
CA ASP A 42 5.44 -12.83 2.47
C ASP A 42 5.05 -11.47 3.07
N SER A 43 4.73 -10.52 2.18
CA SER A 43 4.33 -9.17 2.57
C SER A 43 3.03 -8.72 1.93
N LEU A 44 2.31 -7.87 2.65
CA LEU A 44 1.14 -7.15 2.14
C LEU A 44 1.57 -5.74 1.76
N ILE A 45 1.30 -5.37 0.52
CA ILE A 45 1.48 -4.03 0.01
C ILE A 45 0.14 -3.30 0.09
N THR A 46 0.12 -2.17 0.79
CA THR A 46 -1.02 -1.25 0.83
C THR A 46 -0.75 -0.07 -0.09
N VAL A 47 -1.73 0.28 -0.92
CA VAL A 47 -1.71 1.51 -1.72
C VAL A 47 -2.74 2.46 -1.11
N SER A 48 -2.25 3.52 -0.49
CA SER A 48 -3.06 4.46 0.29
C SER A 48 -2.99 5.87 -0.26
N VAL A 49 -4.03 6.65 0.01
CA VAL A 49 -4.05 8.11 -0.17
C VAL A 49 -4.42 8.77 1.15
N TYR A 50 -3.96 10.00 1.37
CA TYR A 50 -4.14 10.71 2.64
C TYR A 50 -5.00 11.96 2.46
N ALA A 51 -5.94 12.20 3.38
CA ALA A 51 -6.81 13.38 3.31
C ALA A 51 -6.03 14.69 3.47
N THR A 52 -4.97 14.68 4.29
CA THR A 52 -4.04 15.80 4.46
C THR A 52 -3.32 16.19 3.16
N GLU A 53 -3.20 15.27 2.21
CA GLU A 53 -2.62 15.49 0.88
C GLU A 53 -3.68 15.60 -0.22
N ASN A 54 -4.93 15.97 0.14
CA ASN A 54 -6.07 16.08 -0.77
C ASN A 54 -6.33 14.81 -1.60
N PHE A 55 -5.98 13.64 -1.05
CA PHE A 55 -6.06 12.34 -1.72
C PHE A 55 -5.28 12.27 -3.06
N SER A 56 -4.29 13.15 -3.24
CA SER A 56 -3.61 13.33 -4.52
C SER A 56 -2.39 12.43 -4.68
N SER A 57 -1.69 12.10 -3.60
CA SER A 57 -0.50 11.22 -3.64
C SER A 57 -0.86 9.79 -3.27
N LEU A 58 -0.44 8.85 -4.11
CA LEU A 58 -0.43 7.43 -3.81
C LEU A 58 0.83 7.10 -3.01
N LYS A 59 0.64 6.52 -1.83
CA LYS A 59 1.72 5.99 -0.99
C LYS A 59 1.62 4.48 -0.96
N CYS A 60 2.72 3.82 -1.24
CA CYS A 60 2.80 2.36 -1.20
C CYS A 60 3.63 1.95 0.01
N ARG A 61 3.06 1.13 0.90
CA ARG A 61 3.74 0.56 2.07
C ARG A 61 3.76 -0.95 1.95
N SER A 62 4.93 -1.56 2.13
CA SER A 62 5.07 -3.01 2.28
C SER A 62 5.18 -3.35 3.76
N THR A 63 4.30 -4.21 4.25
CA THR A 63 4.30 -4.71 5.62
C THR A 63 4.34 -6.23 5.58
N ARG A 64 5.34 -6.85 6.23
CA ARG A 64 5.39 -8.32 6.32
C ARG A 64 4.17 -8.88 7.04
N ILE A 65 3.69 -10.05 6.61
CA ILE A 65 2.56 -10.73 7.26
C ILE A 65 2.86 -11.01 8.74
N GLU A 66 4.11 -11.31 9.09
CA GLU A 66 4.52 -11.50 10.48
C GLU A 66 4.26 -10.28 11.39
N TYR A 67 4.39 -9.06 10.86
CA TYR A 67 4.13 -7.84 11.62
C TYR A 67 2.63 -7.60 11.77
N ILE A 68 1.84 -7.87 10.72
CA ILE A 68 0.37 -7.78 10.78
C ILE A 68 -0.18 -8.76 11.82
N ARG A 69 0.31 -10.01 11.83
CA ARG A 69 -0.07 -11.02 12.84
C ARG A 69 0.27 -10.62 14.28
N ARG A 70 1.30 -9.80 14.47
CA ARG A 70 1.70 -9.22 15.77
C ARG A 70 0.99 -7.90 16.08
N ALA A 71 -0.02 -7.51 15.30
CA ALA A 71 -0.74 -6.25 15.40
C ALA A 71 0.15 -5.00 15.27
N LYS A 72 1.18 -5.06 14.42
CA LYS A 72 2.12 -3.97 14.11
C LYS A 72 2.06 -3.56 12.62
N PRO A 73 0.93 -3.05 12.13
CA PRO A 73 0.75 -2.66 10.72
C PRO A 73 1.64 -1.47 10.30
N ASP A 74 2.07 -0.67 11.27
CA ASP A 74 2.92 0.52 11.17
C ASP A 74 4.41 0.22 11.03
N ALA A 75 4.84 -1.01 11.34
CA ALA A 75 6.21 -1.47 11.14
C ALA A 75 6.58 -1.73 9.66
N GLY A 76 5.66 -1.46 8.72
CA GLY A 76 5.94 -1.51 7.29
C GLY A 76 6.79 -0.33 6.81
N PHE A 77 7.38 -0.46 5.63
CA PHE A 77 8.24 0.57 5.04
C PHE A 77 7.66 1.10 3.72
N PRO A 78 7.95 2.37 3.36
CA PRO A 78 7.53 2.94 2.09
C PRO A 78 8.31 2.33 0.92
N LEU A 79 7.60 1.92 -0.14
CA LEU A 79 8.21 1.38 -1.37
C LEU A 79 8.76 2.47 -2.31
N PHE A 80 8.16 3.66 -2.26
CA PHE A 80 8.55 4.80 -3.08
C PHE A 80 8.81 6.00 -2.16
N GLN A 81 10.07 6.29 -1.86
CA GLN A 81 10.44 7.45 -1.04
C GLN A 81 10.50 8.74 -1.86
N SER A 82 10.97 8.67 -3.10
CA SER A 82 11.20 9.84 -3.97
C SER A 82 10.14 10.02 -5.06
N GLU A 83 9.31 9.02 -5.32
CA GLU A 83 8.32 9.07 -6.39
C GLU A 83 6.94 9.35 -5.83
N SER A 84 6.49 10.59 -6.03
CA SER A 84 5.13 10.99 -5.71
C SER A 84 4.23 10.62 -6.89
N LEU A 85 3.73 9.39 -6.91
CA LEU A 85 2.70 9.00 -7.88
C LEU A 85 1.44 9.79 -7.55
N LYS A 86 1.09 10.75 -8.41
CA LYS A 86 -0.08 11.60 -8.21
C LYS A 86 -1.24 11.14 -9.06
N TRP A 87 -2.44 11.28 -8.52
CA TRP A 87 -3.65 11.18 -9.31
C TRP A 87 -3.74 12.39 -10.29
N PRO A 88 -4.16 12.19 -11.56
CA PRO A 88 -4.49 10.91 -12.19
C PRO A 88 -3.22 10.13 -12.55
N GLY A 89 -3.13 8.90 -12.06
CA GLY A 89 -1.95 8.04 -12.16
C GLY A 89 -2.26 6.72 -11.45
N PHE A 90 -1.48 5.68 -11.72
CA PHE A 90 -1.72 4.38 -11.10
C PHE A 90 -0.41 3.62 -10.84
N VAL A 91 -0.51 2.66 -9.93
CA VAL A 91 0.47 1.62 -9.69
C VAL A 91 -0.24 0.28 -9.77
N GLU A 92 0.36 -0.65 -10.51
CA GLU A 92 -0.13 -2.02 -10.66
C GLU A 92 1.02 -2.98 -10.39
N PHE A 93 0.71 -4.00 -9.61
CA PHE A 93 1.65 -5.06 -9.25
C PHE A 93 1.25 -6.33 -10.00
N ASP A 94 2.18 -6.88 -10.77
CA ASP A 94 2.02 -8.11 -11.53
C ASP A 94 2.83 -9.21 -10.84
N ASP A 95 2.12 -10.14 -10.19
CA ASP A 95 2.74 -11.24 -9.44
C ASP A 95 3.35 -12.33 -10.36
N VAL A 96 2.80 -12.52 -11.56
CA VAL A 96 3.27 -13.53 -12.52
C VAL A 96 4.62 -13.13 -13.11
N ASN A 97 4.76 -11.84 -13.45
CA ASN A 97 5.98 -11.33 -14.07
C ASN A 97 6.95 -10.67 -13.08
N ALA A 98 6.58 -10.61 -11.79
CA ALA A 98 7.32 -9.88 -10.75
C ALA A 98 7.64 -8.44 -11.18
N LYS A 99 6.66 -7.75 -11.76
CA LYS A 99 6.80 -6.39 -12.27
C LYS A 99 5.90 -5.42 -11.52
N VAL A 100 6.36 -4.19 -11.43
CA VAL A 100 5.55 -3.05 -10.99
C VAL A 100 5.45 -2.07 -12.14
N LEU A 101 4.23 -1.78 -12.55
CA LEU A 101 3.92 -0.78 -13.57
C LEU A 101 3.42 0.48 -12.87
N THR A 102 4.06 1.59 -13.17
CA THR A 102 3.66 2.91 -12.67
C THR A 102 3.37 3.85 -13.83
N TYR A 103 2.33 4.66 -13.69
CA TYR A 103 1.98 5.70 -14.65
C TYR A 103 1.72 7.03 -13.95
N SER A 104 2.38 8.09 -14.42
CA SER A 104 2.16 9.48 -14.03
C SER A 104 1.49 10.22 -15.19
N ALA A 105 0.24 10.70 -15.03
CA ALA A 105 -0.38 11.52 -16.07
C ALA A 105 0.21 12.93 -16.13
N GLN A 106 0.79 13.43 -15.03
CA GLN A 106 1.43 14.74 -14.99
C GLN A 106 2.65 14.75 -15.92
N ASP A 107 3.47 13.71 -15.85
CA ASP A 107 4.68 13.57 -16.67
C ASP A 107 4.42 12.85 -18.00
N ARG A 108 3.20 12.30 -18.17
CA ARG A 108 2.78 11.46 -19.29
C ARG A 108 3.76 10.33 -19.58
N TYR A 109 4.23 9.68 -18.52
CA TYR A 109 5.26 8.67 -18.60
C TYR A 109 4.84 7.41 -17.85
N ALA A 110 5.11 6.25 -18.46
CA ALA A 110 4.93 4.93 -17.89
C ALA A 110 6.29 4.29 -17.64
N ARG A 111 6.43 3.61 -16.51
CA ARG A 111 7.64 2.89 -16.12
C ARG A 111 7.28 1.51 -15.62
N SER A 112 7.93 0.50 -16.18
CA SER A 112 7.94 -0.86 -15.61
C SER A 112 9.25 -1.08 -14.86
N ARG A 113 9.16 -1.74 -13.71
CA ARG A 113 10.32 -2.15 -12.90
C ARG A 113 10.18 -3.58 -12.44
N ASP A 114 11.30 -4.25 -12.23
CA ASP A 114 11.33 -5.47 -11.43
C ASP A 114 10.88 -5.15 -10.01
N GLN A 115 10.02 -6.00 -9.46
CA GLN A 115 9.52 -5.87 -8.10
C GLN A 115 10.68 -5.86 -7.10
N ASP A 116 11.74 -6.63 -7.36
CA ASP A 116 12.97 -6.68 -6.55
C ASP A 116 13.77 -5.37 -6.57
N GLN A 117 13.62 -4.54 -7.62
CA GLN A 117 14.28 -3.22 -7.72
C GLN A 117 13.47 -2.09 -7.08
N VAL A 118 12.23 -2.34 -6.69
CA VAL A 118 11.49 -1.44 -5.82
C VAL A 118 12.03 -1.66 -4.41
N HIS A 119 13.15 -0.98 -4.10
CA HIS A 119 13.98 -1.18 -2.90
C HIS A 119 13.15 -1.54 -1.64
N PHE A 120 13.11 -2.83 -1.33
CA PHE A 120 12.63 -3.35 -0.06
C PHE A 120 13.73 -3.13 0.98
N SER A 121 13.93 -1.88 1.41
CA SER A 121 14.92 -1.60 2.44
C SER A 121 14.33 -2.07 3.79
N PHE A 122 14.72 -3.26 4.22
CA PHE A 122 14.50 -3.72 5.59
C PHE A 122 15.46 -2.94 6.50
N PRO A 123 14.99 -2.31 7.59
CA PRO A 123 15.90 -1.93 8.66
C PRO A 123 16.48 -3.22 9.28
N ASP A 124 17.81 -3.26 9.45
CA ASP A 124 18.54 -4.31 10.17
C ASP A 124 18.08 -4.44 11.63
#